data_AF-A0A535ZMV0-F1
#
_entry.id   AF-A0A535ZMV0-F1
#
_cell.length_a   1.000
_cell.length_b   1.000
_cell.length_c   1.000
_cell.angle_alpha   90.00
_cell.angle_beta   90.00
_cell.angle_gamma   90.00
#
_symmetry.space_group_name_H-M   'P 1'
#
loop_
_entity.id
_entity.type
_entity.pdbx_description
1 polymer ?
#
loop_
_entity_poly.entity_id
_entity_poly.type
_entity_poly.pdbx_seq_one_letter_code
_entity_poly.pdbx_strand_id
1 'polypeptide(L)'
;MAKKKHQSLQVSQEDKTQAQRVFEQYHQIAEGLRLSTTREQVEAALAEINSMTEPAQVALSKALAKERHTDAADVLLAINELSPVKGARKEARRSLIQLQGAKIYPQWHPPVDQPLALVPQTPTLDEDKNNYEDEENEDYTALRDLSPQDVVTTFVESWVNDDYDT
;
A
#
# COMPACT_ATOMS: atom_id res chain seq x y z
N MET A 1 -12.83 8.58 25.20
CA MET A 1 -13.50 8.66 23.87
C MET A 1 -12.74 9.61 22.93
N ALA A 2 -11.70 9.13 22.24
CA ALA A 2 -10.94 9.93 21.28
C ALA A 2 -11.63 9.87 19.89
N LYS A 3 -12.27 10.96 19.48
CA LYS A 3 -12.86 11.10 18.13
C LYS A 3 -11.75 11.00 17.09
N LYS A 4 -11.75 9.93 16.28
CA LYS A 4 -10.84 9.75 15.15
C LYS A 4 -11.17 10.80 14.08
N LYS A 5 -10.38 11.88 14.04
CA LYS A 5 -10.59 13.00 13.10
C LYS A 5 -10.18 12.54 11.70
N HIS A 6 -11.15 12.29 10.82
CA HIS A 6 -10.90 12.14 9.39
C HIS A 6 -10.48 13.49 8.82
N GLN A 7 -9.17 13.75 8.78
CA GLN A 7 -8.62 14.92 8.11
C GLN A 7 -8.66 14.67 6.59
N SER A 8 -9.64 15.26 5.91
CA SER A 8 -9.62 15.35 4.46
C SER A 8 -8.45 16.25 4.05
N LEU A 9 -7.52 15.70 3.26
CA LEU A 9 -6.46 16.49 2.65
C LEU A 9 -7.10 17.47 1.66
N GLN A 10 -7.07 18.76 1.97
CA GLN A 10 -7.51 19.80 1.05
C GLN A 10 -6.46 19.94 -0.05
N VAL A 11 -6.87 19.80 -1.31
CA VAL A 11 -5.98 19.94 -2.48
C VAL A 11 -6.14 21.35 -3.04
N SER A 12 -5.07 22.14 -3.01
CA SER A 12 -5.05 23.50 -3.54
C SER A 12 -5.00 23.51 -5.08
N GLN A 13 -5.17 24.69 -5.70
CA GLN A 13 -5.01 24.82 -7.15
C GLN A 13 -3.55 24.64 -7.60
N GLU A 14 -2.60 25.05 -6.75
CA GLU A 14 -1.17 24.83 -6.98
C GLU A 14 -0.85 23.33 -6.99
N ASP A 15 -1.35 22.57 -6.01
CA ASP A 15 -1.14 21.12 -5.93
C ASP A 15 -1.66 20.40 -7.19
N LYS A 16 -2.82 20.83 -7.70
CA LYS A 16 -3.38 20.28 -8.95
C LYS A 16 -2.49 20.59 -10.15
N THR A 17 -1.92 21.79 -10.19
CA THR A 17 -1.06 22.23 -11.30
C THR A 17 0.27 21.49 -11.29
N GLN A 18 0.86 21.30 -10.11
CA GLN A 18 2.08 20.50 -9.94
C GLN A 18 1.82 19.03 -10.33
N ALA A 19 0.75 18.43 -9.81
CA ALA A 19 0.37 17.06 -10.15
C ALA A 19 0.14 16.89 -11.66
N GLN A 20 -0.51 17.86 -12.32
CA GLN A 20 -0.76 17.82 -13.77
C GLN A 20 0.54 17.87 -14.58
N ARG A 21 1.52 18.71 -14.18
CA ARG A 21 2.81 18.80 -14.86
C ARG A 21 3.55 17.46 -14.83
N VAL A 22 3.66 16.85 -13.64
CA VAL A 22 4.34 15.56 -13.48
C VAL A 22 3.57 14.46 -14.19
N PHE A 23 2.24 14.54 -14.13
CA PHE A 23 1.37 13.61 -14.84
C PHE A 23 1.63 13.61 -16.35
N GLU A 24 1.90 14.75 -16.99
CA GLU A 24 2.22 14.78 -18.43
C GLU A 24 3.52 14.03 -18.80
N GLN A 25 4.38 13.78 -17.82
CA GLN A 25 5.70 13.15 -18.00
C GLN A 25 5.73 11.69 -17.50
N TYR A 26 4.60 11.13 -17.04
CA TYR A 26 4.60 9.84 -16.34
C TYR A 26 5.14 8.67 -17.17
N HIS A 27 4.96 8.70 -18.50
CA HIS A 27 5.53 7.69 -19.41
C HIS A 27 7.06 7.70 -19.37
N GLN A 28 7.68 8.89 -19.35
CA GLN A 28 9.13 9.04 -19.27
C GLN A 28 9.65 8.60 -17.90
N ILE A 29 8.89 8.90 -16.84
CA ILE A 29 9.22 8.42 -15.48
C ILE A 29 9.17 6.88 -15.46
N ALA A 30 8.13 6.26 -16.02
CA ALA A 30 8.00 4.80 -16.08
C ALA A 30 9.14 4.14 -16.87
N GLU A 31 9.53 4.75 -18.00
CA GLU A 31 10.71 4.30 -18.75
C GLU A 31 11.99 4.40 -17.90
N GLY A 32 12.20 5.54 -17.23
CA GLY A 32 13.33 5.74 -16.31
C GLY A 32 13.36 4.71 -15.17
N LEU A 33 12.20 4.35 -14.61
CA LEU A 33 12.06 3.30 -13.60
C LEU A 33 12.50 1.94 -14.14
N ARG A 34 12.04 1.55 -15.34
CA ARG A 34 12.40 0.25 -15.97
C ARG A 34 13.86 0.15 -16.37
N LEU A 35 14.49 1.27 -16.71
CA LEU A 35 15.92 1.33 -17.02
C LEU A 35 16.80 1.42 -15.76
N SER A 36 16.21 1.68 -14.59
CA SER A 36 16.95 1.77 -13.34
C SER A 36 17.37 0.39 -12.84
N THR A 37 18.65 0.28 -12.51
CA THR A 37 19.28 -0.93 -11.98
C THR A 37 19.59 -0.85 -10.49
N THR A 38 19.62 0.37 -9.93
CA THR A 38 19.90 0.59 -8.51
C THR A 38 18.81 1.41 -7.85
N ARG A 39 18.73 1.32 -6.51
CA ARG A 39 17.77 2.09 -5.73
C ARG A 39 17.93 3.59 -5.91
N GLU A 40 19.16 4.10 -6.00
CA GLU A 40 19.43 5.53 -6.17
C GLU A 40 18.91 6.06 -7.51
N GLN A 41 19.00 5.26 -8.57
CA GLN A 41 18.45 5.64 -9.89
C GLN A 41 16.93 5.75 -9.85
N VAL A 42 16.27 4.85 -9.12
CA VAL A 42 14.82 4.89 -8.91
C VAL A 42 14.42 6.10 -8.07
N GLU A 43 15.12 6.38 -6.99
CA GLU A 43 14.87 7.56 -6.16
C GLU A 43 15.10 8.87 -6.94
N ALA A 44 16.08 8.89 -7.84
CA ALA A 44 16.29 10.01 -8.77
C ALA A 44 15.13 10.17 -9.77
N ALA A 45 14.62 9.07 -10.33
CA ALA A 45 13.46 9.11 -11.23
C ALA A 45 12.18 9.58 -10.50
N LEU A 46 12.06 9.30 -9.20
CA LEU A 46 10.94 9.75 -8.36
C LEU A 46 11.19 11.12 -7.69
N ALA A 47 12.34 11.76 -7.90
CA ALA A 47 12.73 12.95 -7.14
C ALA A 47 11.73 14.09 -7.27
N GLU A 48 11.23 14.36 -8.49
CA GLU A 48 10.22 15.39 -8.72
C GLU A 48 8.92 15.06 -7.97
N ILE A 49 8.45 13.80 -8.02
CA ILE A 49 7.26 13.35 -7.29
C ILE A 49 7.44 13.52 -5.78
N ASN A 50 8.59 13.10 -5.24
CA ASN A 50 8.88 13.15 -3.82
C ASN A 50 9.05 14.59 -3.29
N SER A 51 9.39 15.54 -4.16
CA SER A 51 9.49 16.96 -3.82
C SER A 51 8.15 17.69 -3.73
N MET A 52 7.08 17.12 -4.31
CA MET A 52 5.74 17.70 -4.25
C MET A 52 5.11 17.55 -2.86
N THR A 53 4.11 18.39 -2.58
CA THR A 53 3.29 18.28 -1.38
C THR A 53 2.52 16.95 -1.33
N GLU A 54 2.17 16.47 -0.13
CA GLU A 54 1.35 15.25 0.02
C GLU A 54 0.01 15.34 -0.76
N PRO A 55 -0.76 16.44 -0.71
CA PRO A 55 -1.97 16.58 -1.51
C PRO A 55 -1.73 16.47 -3.02
N ALA A 56 -0.61 17.00 -3.53
CA ALA A 56 -0.23 16.89 -4.93
C ALA A 56 0.15 15.45 -5.32
N GLN A 57 0.93 14.74 -4.50
CA GLN A 57 1.27 13.32 -4.73
C GLN A 57 0.03 12.42 -4.72
N VAL A 58 -0.93 12.69 -3.81
CA VAL A 58 -2.22 12.00 -3.76
C VAL A 58 -3.06 12.33 -5.00
N ALA A 59 -3.08 13.60 -5.45
CA ALA A 59 -3.79 14.01 -6.66
C ALA A 59 -3.21 13.35 -7.93
N LEU A 60 -1.87 13.30 -8.06
CA LEU A 60 -1.18 12.58 -9.13
C LEU A 60 -1.55 11.09 -9.13
N SER A 61 -1.51 10.44 -7.96
CA SER A 61 -1.84 9.01 -7.84
C SER A 61 -3.27 8.71 -8.31
N LYS A 62 -4.23 9.62 -8.07
CA LYS A 62 -5.61 9.52 -8.54
C LYS A 62 -5.74 9.77 -10.05
N ALA A 63 -4.92 10.65 -10.60
CA ALA A 63 -4.89 10.91 -12.04
C ALA A 63 -4.34 9.68 -12.80
N LEU A 64 -3.21 9.13 -12.34
CA LEU A 64 -2.60 7.92 -12.91
C LEU A 64 -3.55 6.71 -12.93
N ALA A 65 -4.36 6.53 -11.88
CA ALA A 65 -5.36 5.46 -11.84
C ALA A 65 -6.44 5.55 -12.92
N LYS A 66 -6.69 6.74 -13.48
CA LYS A 66 -7.70 6.96 -14.53
C LYS A 66 -7.18 6.63 -15.92
N GLU A 67 -5.87 6.72 -16.15
CA GLU A 67 -5.26 6.46 -17.46
C GLU A 67 -5.37 5.02 -17.90
N ARG A 68 -5.54 4.08 -16.96
CA ARG A 68 -5.66 2.65 -17.27
C ARG A 68 -4.50 2.15 -18.15
N HIS A 69 -3.30 2.61 -17.84
CA HIS A 69 -2.08 2.29 -18.58
C HIS A 69 -1.07 1.54 -17.70
N THR A 70 -0.26 0.68 -18.30
CA THR A 70 0.77 -0.10 -17.59
C THR A 70 1.85 0.81 -17.00
N ASP A 71 2.27 1.84 -17.73
CA ASP A 71 3.24 2.83 -17.22
C ASP A 71 2.71 3.56 -15.98
N ALA A 72 1.40 3.81 -15.90
CA ALA A 72 0.80 4.39 -14.71
C ALA A 72 0.86 3.41 -13.53
N ALA A 73 0.64 2.12 -13.77
CA ALA A 73 0.79 1.09 -12.76
C ALA A 73 2.24 0.98 -12.26
N ASP A 74 3.24 1.13 -13.13
CA ASP A 74 4.66 1.11 -12.74
C ASP A 74 5.02 2.28 -11.84
N VAL A 75 4.61 3.49 -12.21
CA VAL A 75 4.83 4.69 -11.38
C VAL A 75 4.12 4.55 -10.04
N LEU A 76 2.89 4.05 -10.02
CA LEU A 76 2.15 3.83 -8.78
C LEU A 76 2.81 2.76 -7.89
N LEU A 77 3.37 1.70 -8.47
CA LEU A 77 4.13 0.70 -7.72
C LEU A 77 5.38 1.34 -7.09
N ALA A 78 6.13 2.12 -7.86
CA ALA A 78 7.31 2.81 -7.36
C ALA A 78 6.97 3.80 -6.22
N ILE A 79 5.88 4.56 -6.34
CA ILE A 79 5.39 5.43 -5.27
C ILE A 79 5.00 4.61 -4.03
N ASN A 80 4.26 3.50 -4.20
CA ASN A 80 3.84 2.65 -3.09
C ASN A 80 5.03 2.10 -2.29
N GLU A 81 6.09 1.65 -2.98
CA GLU A 81 7.25 1.03 -2.34
C GLU A 81 8.23 2.06 -1.75
N LEU A 82 8.46 3.18 -2.44
CA LEU A 82 9.63 4.03 -2.17
C LEU A 82 9.30 5.47 -1.76
N SER A 83 8.07 5.96 -1.92
CA SER A 83 7.74 7.32 -1.49
C SER A 83 7.95 7.48 0.02
N PRO A 84 8.57 8.56 0.52
CA PRO A 84 8.69 8.80 1.95
C PRO A 84 7.35 9.19 2.60
N VAL A 85 6.37 9.64 1.81
CA VAL A 85 5.10 10.18 2.29
C VAL A 85 4.07 9.05 2.47
N LYS A 86 3.66 8.81 3.71
CA LYS A 86 2.71 7.73 4.06
C LYS A 86 1.37 7.83 3.31
N GLY A 87 0.83 9.03 3.14
CA GLY A 87 -0.43 9.23 2.42
C GLY A 87 -0.31 8.92 0.93
N ALA A 88 0.81 9.32 0.31
CA ALA A 88 1.11 8.98 -1.09
C ALA A 88 1.22 7.47 -1.28
N ARG A 89 1.97 6.76 -0.42
CA ARG A 89 2.04 5.27 -0.48
C ARG A 89 0.66 4.63 -0.39
N LYS A 90 -0.17 5.08 0.56
CA LYS A 90 -1.53 4.56 0.75
C LYS A 90 -2.43 4.80 -0.44
N GLU A 91 -2.40 5.99 -1.02
CA GLU A 91 -3.20 6.29 -2.20
C GLU A 91 -2.70 5.52 -3.41
N ALA A 92 -1.38 5.42 -3.61
CA ALA A 92 -0.80 4.64 -4.69
C ALA A 92 -1.23 3.17 -4.62
N ARG A 93 -1.23 2.57 -3.43
CA ARG A 93 -1.79 1.22 -3.22
C ARG A 93 -3.27 1.11 -3.62
N ARG A 94 -4.10 2.09 -3.26
CA ARG A 94 -5.53 2.11 -3.64
C ARG A 94 -5.71 2.23 -5.16
N SER A 95 -4.93 3.11 -5.78
CA SER A 95 -4.90 3.28 -7.24
C SER A 95 -4.46 2.01 -7.95
N LEU A 96 -3.46 1.28 -7.43
CA LEU A 96 -3.05 -0.01 -7.97
C LEU A 96 -4.19 -1.03 -7.92
N ILE A 97 -4.90 -1.14 -6.80
CA ILE A 97 -6.07 -2.04 -6.68
C ILE A 97 -7.12 -1.70 -7.74
N GLN A 98 -7.37 -0.41 -7.99
CA GLN A 98 -8.30 0.05 -9.02
C GLN A 98 -7.84 -0.38 -10.43
N LEU A 99 -6.54 -0.24 -10.75
CA LEU A 99 -5.98 -0.69 -12.03
C LEU A 99 -6.02 -2.21 -12.20
N GLN A 100 -5.74 -2.96 -11.12
CA GLN A 100 -5.83 -4.42 -11.11
C GLN A 100 -7.27 -4.89 -11.35
N GLY A 101 -8.27 -4.19 -10.80
CA GLY A 101 -9.68 -4.43 -11.11
C GLY A 101 -10.01 -4.23 -12.61
N ALA A 102 -9.23 -3.40 -13.30
CA ALA A 102 -9.29 -3.21 -14.75
C ALA A 102 -8.30 -4.10 -15.54
N LYS A 103 -7.71 -5.12 -14.90
CA LYS A 103 -6.72 -6.06 -15.46
C LYS A 103 -5.43 -5.40 -15.98
N ILE A 104 -5.04 -4.28 -15.38
CA ILE A 104 -3.78 -3.58 -15.68
C ILE A 104 -2.84 -3.80 -14.51
N TYR A 105 -1.68 -4.36 -14.82
CA TYR A 105 -0.68 -4.76 -13.83
C TYR A 105 0.66 -4.09 -14.15
N PRO A 106 1.42 -3.69 -13.13
CA PRO A 106 2.77 -3.17 -13.35
C PRO A 106 3.67 -4.25 -13.98
N GLN A 107 4.63 -3.80 -14.78
CA GLN A 107 5.74 -4.58 -15.33
C GLN A 107 7.06 -4.24 -14.63
N TRP A 108 7.16 -3.06 -14.02
CA TRP A 108 8.30 -2.64 -13.24
C TRP A 108 8.39 -3.42 -11.92
N HIS A 109 9.61 -3.72 -11.50
CA HIS A 109 9.92 -4.32 -10.20
C HIS A 109 11.06 -3.53 -9.56
N PRO A 110 11.01 -3.29 -8.23
CA PRO A 110 12.08 -2.57 -7.55
C PRO A 110 13.41 -3.34 -7.66
N PRO A 111 14.53 -2.65 -7.93
CA PRO A 111 15.85 -3.27 -7.87
C PRO A 111 16.09 -3.73 -6.44
N VAL A 112 16.31 -5.03 -6.27
CA VAL A 112 16.67 -5.59 -4.97
C VAL A 112 18.15 -5.35 -4.77
N ASP A 113 18.52 -4.53 -3.80
CA ASP A 113 19.89 -4.48 -3.29
C ASP A 113 20.14 -5.81 -2.56
N GLN A 114 20.38 -6.90 -3.30
CA GLN A 114 20.82 -8.16 -2.72
C GLN A 114 22.30 -8.00 -2.34
N PRO A 115 22.68 -8.00 -1.04
CA PRO A 115 24.01 -8.45 -0.70
C PRO A 115 24.11 -9.91 -1.15
N LEU A 116 24.92 -10.16 -2.17
CA LEU A 116 25.28 -11.51 -2.61
C LEU A 116 25.89 -12.29 -1.43
N ALA A 117 25.13 -13.30 -0.97
CA ALA A 117 25.56 -14.62 -0.46
C ALA A 117 25.01 -15.00 0.94
N LEU A 118 24.09 -15.96 0.96
CA LEU A 118 24.36 -17.23 1.65
C LEU A 118 23.51 -18.35 1.01
N VAL A 119 24.23 -19.39 0.58
CA VAL A 119 23.77 -20.66 0.02
C VAL A 119 22.60 -21.23 0.85
N PRO A 120 21.54 -21.79 0.23
CA PRO A 120 20.57 -22.58 0.97
C PRO A 120 21.26 -23.88 1.40
N GLN A 121 21.83 -23.91 2.60
CA GLN A 121 21.95 -25.18 3.30
C GLN A 121 20.54 -25.53 3.75
N THR A 122 19.95 -26.55 3.14
CA THR A 122 18.77 -27.22 3.67
C THR A 122 19.08 -27.73 5.07
N PRO A 123 18.49 -27.19 6.15
CA PRO A 123 18.46 -27.89 7.41
C PRO A 123 17.40 -28.98 7.27
N THR A 124 17.79 -30.19 7.62
CA THR A 124 16.91 -31.34 7.83
C THR A 124 15.72 -30.94 8.72
N LEU A 125 14.54 -31.45 8.36
CA LEU A 125 13.35 -31.41 9.20
C LEU A 125 13.64 -32.21 10.48
N ASP A 126 14.07 -31.52 11.52
CA ASP A 126 13.92 -31.99 12.88
C ASP A 126 12.72 -31.26 13.48
N GLU A 127 11.68 -32.04 13.73
CA GLU A 127 10.46 -31.63 14.41
C GLU A 127 10.79 -31.16 15.83
N ASP A 128 10.91 -29.84 16.05
CA ASP A 128 10.87 -29.29 17.39
C ASP A 128 9.54 -28.57 17.62
N LYS A 129 8.70 -29.25 18.39
CA LYS A 129 7.47 -28.75 18.97
C LYS A 129 7.76 -27.59 19.91
N ASN A 130 6.84 -26.62 19.89
CA ASN A 130 6.55 -25.68 20.98
C ASN A 130 7.63 -24.63 21.27
N ASN A 131 7.42 -23.40 20.79
CA ASN A 131 7.35 -22.23 21.68
C ASN A 131 6.79 -21.02 20.92
N TYR A 132 5.48 -21.00 20.69
CA TYR A 132 4.79 -19.71 20.56
C TYR A 132 4.50 -19.28 21.98
N GLU A 133 5.26 -18.31 22.49
CA GLU A 133 4.87 -17.58 23.69
C GLU A 133 3.63 -16.77 23.30
N ASP A 134 2.49 -17.38 23.62
CA ASP A 134 1.16 -16.80 23.60
C ASP A 134 1.17 -15.70 24.67
N GLU A 135 1.37 -14.46 24.26
CA GLU A 135 0.96 -13.33 25.09
C GLU A 135 -0.57 -13.35 25.12
N GLU A 136 -1.10 -13.97 26.19
CA GLU A 136 -2.50 -13.97 26.62
C GLU A 136 -3.14 -12.60 26.38
N ASN A 137 -3.86 -12.47 25.26
CA ASN A 137 -5.08 -11.66 25.23
C ASN A 137 -6.22 -12.61 25.53
N GLU A 138 -6.49 -12.78 26.82
CA GLU A 138 -7.70 -13.39 27.35
C GLU A 138 -8.91 -12.53 26.93
N ASP A 139 -9.43 -12.67 25.70
CA ASP A 139 -10.87 -12.50 25.41
C ASP A 139 -11.29 -12.85 23.96
N TYR A 140 -10.97 -14.03 23.42
CA TYR A 140 -11.51 -14.44 22.09
C TYR A 140 -11.89 -15.92 21.99
N THR A 141 -12.15 -16.57 23.12
CA THR A 141 -12.60 -17.97 23.14
C THR A 141 -14.10 -18.11 22.86
N ALA A 142 -14.90 -17.06 23.02
CA ALA A 142 -16.36 -17.11 22.87
C ALA A 142 -16.86 -17.25 21.42
N LEU A 143 -16.04 -16.89 20.41
CA LEU A 143 -16.45 -16.88 19.00
C LEU A 143 -16.08 -18.15 18.23
N ARG A 144 -15.29 -19.07 18.81
CA ARG A 144 -14.75 -20.22 18.08
C ARG A 144 -15.75 -21.36 17.87
N ASP A 145 -16.81 -21.40 18.68
CA ASP A 145 -17.82 -22.48 18.65
C ASP A 145 -19.15 -22.06 17.99
N LEU A 146 -19.22 -20.84 17.44
CA LEU A 146 -20.43 -20.32 16.82
C LEU A 146 -20.49 -20.68 15.33
N SER A 147 -21.68 -21.09 14.88
CA SER A 147 -21.91 -21.27 13.44
C SER A 147 -21.81 -19.91 12.73
N PRO A 148 -21.49 -19.86 11.42
CA PRO A 148 -21.37 -18.59 10.70
C PRO A 148 -22.61 -17.70 10.76
N GLN A 149 -23.78 -18.26 11.02
CA GLN A 149 -25.04 -17.53 11.18
C GLN A 149 -25.14 -16.91 12.59
N ASP A 150 -24.65 -17.61 13.61
CA ASP A 150 -24.66 -17.14 15.00
C ASP A 150 -23.63 -16.03 15.25
N VAL A 151 -22.53 -16.03 14.50
CA VAL A 151 -21.55 -14.90 14.50
C VAL A 151 -22.19 -13.62 13.97
N VAL A 152 -23.08 -13.73 12.97
CA VAL A 152 -23.76 -12.56 12.39
C VAL A 152 -24.85 -12.05 13.33
N THR A 153 -25.59 -12.92 14.00
CA THR A 153 -26.63 -12.50 14.95
C THR A 153 -26.04 -11.86 16.20
N THR A 154 -24.99 -12.46 16.79
CA THR A 154 -24.28 -11.86 17.94
C THR A 154 -23.70 -10.48 17.61
N PHE A 155 -23.13 -10.31 16.41
CA PHE A 155 -22.64 -9.02 15.95
C PHE A 155 -23.75 -7.97 15.79
N VAL A 156 -24.91 -8.35 15.24
CA VAL A 156 -26.05 -7.44 15.06
C VAL A 156 -26.70 -7.08 16.40
N GLU A 157 -26.78 -8.02 17.33
CA GLU A 157 -27.33 -7.80 18.66
C GLU A 157 -26.41 -6.92 19.53
N SER A 158 -25.09 -7.12 19.47
CA SER A 158 -24.08 -6.26 20.09
C SER A 158 -24.20 -4.82 19.58
N TRP A 159 -24.41 -4.63 18.28
CA TRP A 159 -24.61 -3.31 17.66
C TRP A 159 -25.92 -2.62 18.05
N VAL A 160 -26.99 -3.38 18.27
CA VAL A 160 -28.28 -2.82 18.72
C VAL A 160 -28.25 -2.47 20.20
N ASN A 161 -27.44 -3.18 20.98
CA ASN A 161 -27.34 -3.01 22.44
C ASN A 161 -26.17 -2.09 22.87
N ASP A 162 -25.37 -1.56 21.93
CA ASP A 162 -24.20 -0.70 22.20
C ASP A 162 -23.16 -1.38 23.12
N ASP A 163 -23.11 -2.71 23.11
CA ASP A 163 -22.24 -3.55 23.95
C ASP A 163 -21.13 -4.16 23.09
N TYR A 164 -19.94 -3.57 23.14
CA TYR A 164 -18.84 -3.84 22.22
C TYR A 164 -17.67 -4.63 22.84
N ASP A 165 -17.79 -5.08 24.09
CA ASP A 165 -16.77 -5.92 24.73
C ASP A 165 -17.20 -7.40 24.64
N THR A 166 -16.83 -8.03 23.51
CA THR A 166 -16.78 -9.50 23.31
C THR A 166 -15.68 -9.87 22.32
#